data_AF-A0A6H2BYA2-F1
#
_entry.id   AF-A0A6H2BYA2-F1
#
_cell.length_a   1.000
_cell.length_b   1.000
_cell.length_c   1.000
_cell.angle_alpha   90.00
_cell.angle_beta   90.00
_cell.angle_gamma   90.00
#
_symmetry.space_group_name_H-M   'P 1'
#
loop_
_entity.id
_entity.type
_entity.pdbx_description
1 polymer ?
#
loop_
_entity_poly.entity_id
_entity_poly.type
_entity_poly.pdbx_seq_one_letter_code
_entity_poly.pdbx_strand_id
1 'polypeptide(L)'
;MAEFIKGDVVIVPFPFSDLSQTKRRPALVIATLQGNDMILCQITSQSVNDMYAIGIDNFDFNSGGLNPTFRTPKCYRGKLRR
;
A
#
# COMPACT_ATOMS: atom_id res chain seq x y z
N MET A 1 8.12 1.68 -19.66
CA MET A 1 7.11 1.98 -18.62
C MET A 1 7.29 0.93 -17.54
N ALA A 2 7.35 1.31 -16.27
CA ALA A 2 7.57 0.34 -15.19
C ALA A 2 6.32 -0.56 -15.04
N GLU A 3 6.49 -1.87 -15.14
CA GLU A 3 5.49 -2.83 -14.70
C GLU A 3 5.57 -2.96 -13.18
N PHE A 4 4.43 -2.84 -12.52
CA PHE A 4 4.35 -3.07 -11.08
C PHE A 4 4.21 -4.56 -10.84
N ILE A 5 5.19 -5.18 -10.18
CA ILE A 5 5.14 -6.61 -9.87
C ILE A 5 4.57 -6.82 -8.46
N LYS A 6 3.99 -8.00 -8.22
CA LYS A 6 3.59 -8.40 -6.87
C LYS A 6 4.78 -8.30 -5.91
N GLY A 7 4.58 -7.71 -4.75
CA GLY A 7 5.62 -7.49 -3.75
C GLY A 7 6.27 -6.11 -3.80
N ASP A 8 6.06 -5.32 -4.85
CA ASP A 8 6.56 -3.95 -4.89
C ASP A 8 5.78 -3.02 -3.97
N VAL A 9 6.47 -2.05 -3.38
CA VAL A 9 5.86 -0.95 -2.64
C VAL A 9 5.87 0.30 -3.50
N VAL A 10 4.68 0.83 -3.76
CA VAL A 10 4.45 2.00 -4.61
C VAL A 10 3.82 3.14 -3.81
N ILE A 11 4.10 4.38 -4.19
CA ILE A 11 3.46 5.54 -3.59
C ILE A 11 2.26 5.93 -4.44
N VAL A 12 1.06 5.80 -3.89
CA VAL A 12 -0.19 6.15 -4.58
C VAL A 12 -0.92 7.30 -3.88
N PRO A 13 -1.59 8.18 -4.62
CA PRO A 13 -2.48 9.18 -4.05
C PRO A 13 -3.72 8.47 -3.49
N PHE A 14 -3.89 8.49 -2.16
CA PHE A 14 -5.05 7.90 -1.51
C PHE A 14 -5.99 9.01 -1.00
N PRO A 15 -7.27 9.03 -1.40
CA PRO A 15 -8.23 10.01 -0.90
C PRO A 15 -8.54 9.75 0.58
N PHE A 16 -8.76 10.80 1.35
CA PHE A 16 -9.35 10.64 2.68
C PHE A 16 -10.81 10.17 2.58
N SER A 17 -11.30 9.52 3.64
CA SER A 17 -12.72 9.15 3.75
C SER A 17 -13.65 10.36 3.63
N ASP A 18 -13.16 11.54 4.02
CA ASP A 18 -13.86 12.82 3.94
C ASP A 18 -13.75 13.50 2.55
N LEU A 19 -13.04 12.88 1.59
CA LEU A 19 -12.82 13.36 0.22
C LEU A 19 -12.17 14.77 0.09
N SER A 20 -11.87 15.45 1.19
CA SER A 20 -11.36 16.81 1.23
C SER A 20 -9.92 16.96 0.77
N GLN A 21 -9.09 15.93 0.97
CA GLN A 21 -7.68 15.95 0.58
C GLN A 21 -7.21 14.57 0.10
N THR A 22 -6.11 14.55 -0.66
CA THR A 22 -5.43 13.34 -1.09
C THR A 22 -4.04 13.32 -0.47
N LYS A 23 -3.70 12.26 0.27
CA LYS A 23 -2.33 12.07 0.78
C LYS A 23 -1.64 10.96 0.00
N ARG A 24 -0.37 11.19 -0.32
CA ARG A 24 0.49 10.15 -0.87
C ARG A 24 0.78 9.13 0.22
N ARG A 25 0.38 7.88 0.00
CA ARG A 25 0.59 6.79 0.94
C ARG A 25 1.30 5.64 0.23
N PRO A 26 2.27 4.98 0.89
CA PRO A 26 2.83 3.75 0.38
C PRO A 26 1.75 2.66 0.36
N ALA A 27 1.75 1.83 -0.68
CA ALA A 27 0.89 0.68 -0.83
C ALA A 27 1.69 -0.48 -1.43
N LEU A 28 1.45 -1.68 -0.91
CA LEU A 28 2.02 -2.93 -1.42
C LEU A 28 1.18 -3.45 -2.58
N VAL A 29 1.81 -3.82 -3.68
CA VAL A 29 1.17 -4.49 -4.81
C VAL A 29 0.96 -5.96 -4.47
N ILE A 30 -0.30 -6.38 -4.29
CA ILE A 30 -0.64 -7.79 -4.00
C ILE A 30 -0.81 -8.57 -5.30
N ALA A 31 -1.55 -8.00 -6.25
CA ALA A 31 -1.83 -8.65 -7.52
C ALA A 31 -2.11 -7.62 -8.61
N THR A 32 -1.62 -7.90 -9.80
CA THR A 32 -2.01 -7.22 -11.03
C THR A 32 -3.18 -7.98 -11.65
N LEU A 33 -4.28 -7.29 -11.98
CA LEU A 33 -5.35 -7.88 -12.77
C LEU A 33 -5.10 -7.64 -14.27
N GLN A 34 -5.91 -8.27 -15.11
CA GLN A 34 -5.94 -7.94 -16.54
C GLN A 34 -6.34 -6.47 -16.73
N GLY A 35 -5.59 -5.75 -17.56
CA GLY A 35 -5.82 -4.34 -17.87
C GLY A 35 -5.02 -3.38 -16.98
N ASN A 36 -5.67 -2.29 -16.54
CA ASN A 36 -5.06 -1.26 -15.69
C ASN A 36 -5.47 -1.38 -14.21
N ASP A 37 -6.04 -2.51 -13.82
CA ASP A 37 -6.53 -2.76 -12.48
C ASP A 37 -5.47 -3.54 -11.67
N MET A 38 -5.26 -3.15 -10.42
CA MET A 38 -4.36 -3.86 -9.50
C MET A 38 -4.90 -3.81 -8.09
N ILE A 39 -4.67 -4.87 -7.32
CA ILE A 39 -4.99 -4.95 -5.90
C ILE A 39 -3.80 -4.41 -5.13
N LEU A 40 -4.05 -3.32 -4.42
CA LEU A 40 -3.07 -2.65 -3.58
C LEU A 40 -3.48 -2.78 -2.11
N CYS A 41 -2.48 -2.93 -1.24
CA CYS A 41 -2.69 -2.90 0.20
C CYS A 41 -1.99 -1.68 0.78
N GLN A 42 -2.78 -0.74 1.30
CA GLN A 42 -2.24 0.49 1.85
C GLN A 42 -1.40 0.18 3.09
N ILE A 43 -0.21 0.77 3.18
CA ILE A 43 0.64 0.66 4.37
C ILE A 43 0.42 1.93 5.20
N THR A 44 -0.05 1.78 6.44
CA THR A 44 -0.25 2.91 7.38
C THR A 44 0.66 2.76 8.59
N SER A 45 1.22 3.86 9.11
CA SER A 45 2.00 3.89 10.35
C SER A 45 1.14 3.96 11.62
N GLN A 46 -0.18 3.93 11.48
CA GLN A 46 -1.10 3.88 12.62
C GLN A 46 -1.31 2.43 13.01
N SER A 47 -1.16 2.13 14.30
CA SER A 47 -1.52 0.83 14.87
C SER A 47 -3.01 0.60 14.70
N VAL A 48 -3.38 -0.27 13.76
CA VAL A 48 -4.76 -0.72 13.59
C VAL A 48 -4.89 -2.07 14.30
N ASN A 49 -5.82 -2.15 15.25
CA ASN A 49 -6.14 -3.40 15.94
C ASN A 49 -7.10 -4.22 15.08
N ASP A 50 -6.59 -4.80 13.99
CA ASP A 50 -7.34 -5.66 13.06
C ASP A 50 -6.70 -7.05 13.04
N MET A 51 -7.53 -8.11 13.00
CA MET A 51 -7.05 -9.49 12.99
C MET A 51 -6.24 -9.85 11.74
N TYR A 52 -6.41 -9.10 10.66
CA TYR A 52 -5.69 -9.27 9.40
C TYR A 52 -4.54 -8.27 9.25
N ALA A 53 -4.24 -7.48 10.28
CA ALA A 53 -3.08 -6.60 10.28
C ALA A 53 -1.79 -7.41 10.40
N ILE A 54 -0.89 -7.24 9.43
CA ILE A 54 0.43 -7.87 9.43
C ILE A 54 1.47 -6.80 9.81
N GLY A 55 2.29 -7.04 10.83
CA GLY A 55 3.41 -6.15 11.11
C GLY A 55 4.45 -6.25 10.00
N ILE A 56 4.90 -5.11 9.48
CA ILE A 56 6.01 -5.04 8.52
C ILE A 56 7.18 -4.30 9.18
N ASP A 57 8.33 -4.95 9.24
CA ASP A 57 9.59 -4.39 9.73
C ASP A 57 10.58 -4.11 8.58
N ASN A 58 11.66 -3.40 8.86
CA ASN A 58 12.68 -3.09 7.88
C ASN A 58 13.42 -4.34 7.39
N PHE A 59 13.46 -5.41 8.20
CA PHE A 59 14.02 -6.70 7.80
C PHE A 59 13.19 -7.45 6.76
N ASP A 60 11.91 -7.13 6.59
CA ASP A 60 11.04 -7.75 5.58
C ASP A 60 11.32 -7.23 4.16
N PHE A 61 12.12 -6.19 4.02
CA PHE A 61 12.44 -5.57 2.73
C PHE A 61 13.73 -6.15 2.15
N ASN A 62 13.63 -6.74 0.96
CA ASN A 62 14.81 -7.17 0.20
C ASN A 62 15.62 -5.98 -0.36
N SER A 63 14.96 -4.86 -0.63
CA SER A 63 15.60 -3.64 -1.15
C SER A 63 14.75 -2.42 -0.80
N GLY A 64 15.42 -1.32 -0.44
CA GLY A 64 14.75 -0.13 0.08
C GLY A 64 14.31 -0.29 1.54
N GLY A 65 13.35 0.53 1.96
CA GLY A 65 12.84 0.48 3.32
C GLY A 65 11.79 1.54 3.56
N LEU A 66 11.09 1.39 4.67
CA LEU A 66 10.08 2.33 5.13
C LEU A 66 10.55 2.93 6.45
N ASN A 67 10.34 4.24 6.67
CA ASN A 67 10.76 4.86 7.93
C ASN A 67 10.06 4.20 9.14
N PRO A 68 10.78 4.00 10.26
CA PRO A 68 10.40 3.08 11.32
C PRO A 68 9.28 3.66 12.17
N THR A 69 8.04 3.30 11.84
CA THR A 69 6.94 3.38 12.79
C THR A 69 5.89 2.37 12.35
N PHE A 70 5.92 1.21 13.01
CA PHE A 70 4.91 0.15 13.07
C PHE A 70 3.79 0.26 12.04
N ARG A 71 3.87 -0.57 10.99
CA ARG A 71 2.98 -0.41 9.84
C ARG A 71 2.05 -1.60 9.67
N THR A 72 0.75 -1.35 9.72
CA THR A 72 -0.27 -2.35 9.41
C THR A 72 -0.76 -2.15 7.96
N PRO A 73 -0.74 -3.19 7.12
CA PRO A 73 -1.29 -3.13 5.78
C PRO A 73 -2.82 -3.25 5.87
N LYS A 74 -3.54 -2.27 5.31
CA LYS A 74 -4.98 -2.29 5.15
C LYS A 74 -5.31 -2.45 3.68
N CYS A 75 -5.89 -3.59 3.31
CA CYS A 75 -6.15 -3.90 1.91
C CYS A 75 -7.45 -3.24 1.45
N TYR A 76 -7.35 -2.42 0.42
CA TYR A 76 -8.49 -1.77 -0.22
C TYR A 76 -8.52 -2.19 -1.69
N ARG A 77 -9.71 -2.46 -2.24
CA ARG A 77 -9.87 -2.65 -3.68
C ARG A 77 -9.75 -1.29 -4.38
N GLY A 78 -8.53 -0.89 -4.73
CA GLY A 78 -8.25 0.38 -5.39
C GLY A 78 -8.23 0.25 -6.91
N LYS A 79 -8.99 1.07 -7.63
CA LYS A 79 -8.84 1.27 -9.08
C LYS A 79 -7.78 2.35 -9.30
N LEU A 80 -6.57 2.00 -9.73
CA LEU A 80 -5.59 3.02 -10.14
C LEU A 80 -5.97 3.51 -11.54
N ARG A 81 -6.79 4.56 -11.62
CA ARG A 81 -6.93 5.30 -12.87
C ARG A 81 -5.62 6.06 -13.14
N ARG A 82 -5.00 5.75 -14.28
CA ARG A 82 -3.88 6.53 -14.83
C ARG A 82 -4.29 7.98 -15.01
#